data_AF-A0A6N8I354-F1
#
_entry.id   AF-A0A6N8I354-F1
#
_cell.length_a   1.000
_cell.length_b   1.000
_cell.length_c   1.000
_cell.angle_alpha   90.00
_cell.angle_beta   90.00
_cell.angle_gamma   90.00
#
_symmetry.space_group_name_H-M   'P 1'
#
loop_
_entity.id
_entity.type
_entity.pdbx_description
1 polymer ?
#
loop_
_entity_poly.entity_id
_entity_poly.type
_entity_poly.pdbx_seq_one_letter_code
_entity_poly.pdbx_strand_id
1 'polypeptide(L)'
;MADEKLPKDIKQICLWYVRGYDRMVRNYLSRRESVIYSSPCPYATYSDGKEECRQYFGHGSIPGNPTESKQEQLEEIEGLPETKRMRSVEQAELSIGDDVQSEEVRQRLRQGVLLNCRSGRKYPFEILNLSEFSRMDFYRRKDRFLIQIAQLSGLI
;
A
#
# COMPACT_ATOMS: atom_id res chain seq x y z
N MET A 1 27.15 3.91 14.92
CA MET A 1 26.72 2.72 14.16
C MET A 1 27.08 2.97 12.72
N ALA A 2 27.84 2.06 12.09
CA ALA A 2 28.28 2.24 10.71
C ALA A 2 27.05 2.50 9.80
N ASP A 3 27.17 3.42 8.84
CA ASP A 3 26.16 3.66 7.79
C ASP A 3 26.02 2.36 6.97
N GLU A 4 25.23 1.42 7.47
CA GLU A 4 24.97 0.15 6.81
C GLU A 4 24.08 0.43 5.61
N LYS A 5 24.74 0.61 4.47
CA LYS A 5 24.06 0.87 3.21
C LYS A 5 23.44 -0.44 2.73
N LEU A 6 22.13 -0.40 2.52
CA LEU A 6 21.42 -1.44 1.80
C LEU A 6 22.18 -1.86 0.53
N PRO A 7 22.29 -3.17 0.26
CA PRO A 7 22.71 -3.67 -1.04
C PRO A 7 21.93 -3.00 -2.18
N LYS A 8 22.60 -2.71 -3.30
CA LYS A 8 22.00 -1.96 -4.41
C LYS A 8 20.71 -2.61 -4.94
N ASP A 9 20.68 -3.93 -4.99
CA ASP A 9 19.53 -4.68 -5.50
C ASP A 9 18.33 -4.57 -4.57
N ILE A 10 18.54 -4.72 -3.25
CA ILE A 10 17.49 -4.55 -2.25
C ILE A 10 16.97 -3.11 -2.25
N LYS A 11 17.89 -2.13 -2.32
CA LYS A 11 17.53 -0.71 -2.44
C LYS A 11 16.64 -0.45 -3.66
N GLN A 12 16.97 -1.07 -4.79
CA GLN A 12 16.16 -0.97 -6.01
C GLN A 12 14.78 -1.61 -5.80
N ILE A 13 14.69 -2.79 -5.21
CA ILE A 13 13.40 -3.45 -4.90
C ILE A 13 12.52 -2.56 -4.03
N CYS A 14 13.06 -1.99 -2.95
CA CYS A 14 12.32 -1.07 -2.07
C CYS A 14 11.82 0.17 -2.82
N LEU A 15 12.64 0.76 -3.70
CA LEU A 15 12.21 1.88 -4.55
C LEU A 15 11.05 1.49 -5.47
N TRP A 16 11.05 0.26 -5.98
CA TRP A 16 9.96 -0.25 -6.81
C TRP A 16 8.67 -0.47 -6.03
N TYR A 17 8.76 -0.87 -4.75
CA TYR A 17 7.59 -0.94 -3.87
C TYR A 17 6.96 0.45 -3.69
N VAL A 18 7.77 1.46 -3.38
CA VAL A 18 7.28 2.85 -3.23
C VAL A 18 6.68 3.38 -4.54
N ARG A 19 7.32 3.13 -5.69
CA ARG A 19 6.80 3.54 -7.00
C ARG A 19 5.53 2.80 -7.41
N GLY A 20 5.42 1.54 -7.02
CA GLY A 20 4.27 0.68 -7.30
C GLY A 20 3.11 0.86 -6.32
N TYR A 21 3.29 1.64 -5.24
CA TYR A 21 2.33 1.78 -4.15
C TYR A 21 0.91 2.10 -4.63
N ASP A 22 0.76 3.14 -5.45
CA ASP A 22 -0.56 3.57 -5.95
C ASP A 22 -1.28 2.47 -6.76
N ARG A 23 -0.52 1.59 -7.43
CA ARG A 23 -1.09 0.42 -8.15
C ARG A 23 -1.50 -0.68 -7.17
N MET A 24 -0.67 -0.97 -6.18
CA MET A 24 -0.96 -1.99 -5.16
C MET A 24 -2.20 -1.63 -4.34
N VAL A 25 -2.33 -0.35 -3.94
CA VAL A 25 -3.52 0.16 -3.23
C VAL A 25 -4.78 -0.01 -4.08
N ARG A 26 -4.73 0.36 -5.37
CA ARG A 26 -5.86 0.17 -6.30
C ARG A 26 -6.27 -1.30 -6.43
N ASN A 27 -5.29 -2.19 -6.57
CA ASN A 27 -5.54 -3.64 -6.63
C ASN A 27 -6.16 -4.17 -5.32
N TYR A 28 -5.64 -3.73 -4.17
CA TYR A 28 -6.15 -4.12 -2.85
C TYR A 28 -7.60 -3.64 -2.65
N LEU A 29 -7.88 -2.36 -2.91
CA LEU A 29 -9.23 -1.79 -2.79
C LEU A 29 -10.22 -2.48 -3.73
N SER A 30 -9.84 -2.71 -4.99
CA SER A 30 -10.71 -3.40 -5.95
C SER A 30 -11.04 -4.83 -5.53
N ARG A 31 -10.05 -5.60 -5.04
CA ARG A 31 -10.29 -6.96 -4.50
C ARG A 31 -11.20 -6.90 -3.28
N ARG A 32 -10.93 -5.99 -2.34
CA ARG A 32 -11.74 -5.81 -1.13
C ARG A 32 -13.18 -5.44 -1.45
N GLU A 33 -13.39 -4.53 -2.39
CA GLU A 33 -14.73 -4.15 -2.88
C GLU A 33 -15.45 -5.33 -3.52
N SER A 34 -14.77 -6.14 -4.35
CA SER A 34 -15.39 -7.32 -4.95
C SER A 34 -15.89 -8.33 -3.91
N VAL A 35 -15.19 -8.50 -2.79
CA VAL A 35 -15.62 -9.39 -1.69
C VAL A 35 -16.79 -8.77 -0.93
N ILE A 36 -16.70 -7.49 -0.56
CA ILE A 36 -17.75 -6.80 0.21
C ILE A 36 -19.06 -6.76 -0.58
N TYR A 37 -19.01 -6.34 -1.84
CA TYR A 37 -20.18 -6.18 -2.70
C TYR A 37 -20.57 -7.45 -3.46
N SER A 38 -19.87 -8.57 -3.27
CA SER A 38 -20.33 -9.86 -3.78
C SER A 38 -21.73 -10.17 -3.20
N SER A 39 -22.69 -10.42 -4.09
CA SER A 39 -24.04 -10.82 -3.68
C SER A 39 -24.01 -12.28 -3.25
N PRO A 40 -24.46 -12.62 -2.03
CA PRO A 40 -24.60 -14.01 -1.61
C PRO A 40 -25.65 -14.77 -2.43
N CYS A 41 -26.61 -14.04 -3.03
CA CYS A 41 -27.57 -14.57 -3.99
C CYS A 41 -27.15 -14.13 -5.40
N PRO A 42 -26.48 -14.99 -6.20
CA PRO A 42 -26.26 -14.70 -7.60
C PRO A 42 -27.61 -14.62 -8.31
N TYR A 43 -27.84 -13.55 -9.06
CA TYR A 43 -28.99 -13.39 -9.93
C TYR A 43 -28.54 -12.89 -11.29
N ALA A 44 -29.24 -13.32 -12.34
CA ALA A 44 -29.15 -12.71 -13.66
C ALA A 44 -30.32 -11.73 -13.83
N THR A 45 -30.04 -10.54 -14.35
CA THR A 45 -31.09 -9.60 -14.74
C THR A 45 -31.47 -9.87 -16.18
N TYR A 46 -32.78 -9.92 -16.47
CA TYR A 46 -33.30 -10.08 -17.82
C TYR A 46 -34.53 -9.18 -18.01
N SER A 47 -34.76 -8.74 -19.24
CA SER A 47 -35.96 -7.96 -19.59
C SER A 47 -37.09 -8.91 -20.02
N ASP A 48 -38.23 -8.86 -19.34
CA ASP A 48 -39.47 -9.51 -19.79
C ASP A 48 -40.47 -8.42 -20.21
N GLY A 49 -40.56 -8.18 -21.51
CA GLY A 49 -41.35 -7.07 -22.05
C GLY A 49 -40.83 -5.70 -21.64
N LYS A 50 -41.59 -4.97 -20.80
CA LYS A 50 -41.25 -3.62 -20.30
C LYS A 50 -40.68 -3.60 -18.87
N GLU A 51 -40.60 -4.75 -18.21
CA GLU A 51 -40.14 -4.85 -16.83
C GLU A 51 -38.75 -5.50 -16.75
N GLU A 52 -37.93 -5.00 -15.83
CA GLU A 52 -36.61 -5.56 -15.54
C GLU A 52 -36.76 -6.63 -14.44
N CYS A 53 -36.62 -7.90 -14.82
CA CYS A 53 -36.79 -9.04 -13.94
C CYS A 53 -35.45 -9.61 -13.46
N ARG A 54 -35.45 -10.29 -12.30
CA ARG A 54 -34.25 -10.95 -11.75
C ARG A 54 -34.51 -12.45 -11.60
N GLN A 55 -33.67 -13.27 -12.24
CA GLN A 55 -33.65 -14.72 -12.04
C GLN A 55 -32.60 -15.05 -11.00
N TYR A 56 -33.03 -15.49 -9.82
CA TYR A 56 -32.14 -15.97 -8.77
C TYR A 56 -31.70 -17.40 -9.06
N PHE A 57 -30.40 -17.66 -8.98
CA PHE A 57 -29.88 -19.02 -9.12
C PHE A 57 -30.01 -19.78 -7.79
N GLY A 58 -30.39 -21.05 -7.85
CA GLY A 58 -30.51 -21.91 -6.68
C GLY A 58 -29.17 -22.06 -5.96
N HIS A 59 -29.18 -21.98 -4.63
CA HIS A 59 -27.98 -22.15 -3.82
C HIS A 59 -27.50 -23.61 -3.93
N GLY A 60 -26.22 -23.80 -4.27
CA GLY A 60 -25.54 -25.05 -3.97
C GLY A 60 -25.65 -25.33 -2.47
N SER A 61 -25.98 -26.56 -2.13
CA SER A 61 -26.43 -27.07 -0.82
C SER A 61 -25.38 -27.04 0.30
N ILE A 62 -24.77 -25.88 0.59
CA ILE A 62 -23.92 -25.70 1.76
C ILE A 62 -24.50 -24.53 2.58
N PRO A 63 -25.09 -24.78 3.76
CA PRO A 63 -25.45 -23.73 4.69
C PRO A 63 -24.18 -23.12 5.26
N GLY A 64 -23.59 -22.17 4.54
CA GLY A 64 -22.45 -21.37 5.01
C GLY A 64 -22.95 -20.04 5.55
N ASN A 65 -22.32 -19.53 6.61
CA ASN A 65 -22.52 -18.16 7.08
C ASN A 65 -21.83 -17.20 6.09
N PRO A 66 -22.57 -16.42 5.27
CA PRO A 66 -21.96 -15.60 4.22
C PRO A 66 -20.99 -14.55 4.77
N THR A 67 -21.20 -14.10 6.01
CA THR A 67 -20.33 -13.15 6.69
C THR A 67 -18.98 -13.77 7.04
N GLU A 68 -18.98 -15.00 7.53
CA GLU A 68 -17.76 -15.76 7.88
C GLU A 68 -16.94 -16.04 6.62
N SER A 69 -17.58 -16.49 5.54
CA SER A 69 -16.90 -16.69 4.26
C SER A 69 -16.32 -15.40 3.66
N LYS A 70 -16.99 -14.25 3.82
CA LYS A 70 -16.44 -12.95 3.42
C LYS A 70 -15.25 -12.54 4.28
N GLN A 71 -15.29 -12.81 5.58
CA GLN A 71 -14.18 -12.51 6.47
C GLN A 71 -12.93 -13.32 6.10
N GLU A 72 -13.08 -14.62 5.85
CA GLU A 72 -11.99 -15.49 5.37
C GLU A 72 -11.38 -14.97 4.07
N GLN A 73 -12.21 -14.57 3.10
CA GLN A 73 -11.73 -13.99 1.84
C GLN A 73 -10.98 -12.67 2.04
N LEU A 74 -11.40 -11.83 2.99
CA LEU A 74 -10.68 -10.60 3.32
C LEU A 74 -9.34 -10.89 3.98
N GLU A 75 -9.27 -11.88 4.87
CA GLU A 75 -8.03 -12.32 5.51
C GLU A 75 -7.04 -12.89 4.48
N GLU A 76 -7.53 -13.63 3.49
CA GLU A 76 -6.71 -14.11 2.37
C GLU A 76 -6.10 -12.94 1.58
N ILE A 77 -6.88 -11.90 1.30
CA ILE A 77 -6.41 -10.68 0.62
C ILE A 77 -5.28 -10.00 1.41
N GLU A 78 -5.39 -9.93 2.74
CA GLU A 78 -4.32 -9.39 3.61
C GLU A 78 -3.06 -10.28 3.60
N GLY A 79 -3.23 -11.59 3.41
CA GLY A 79 -2.14 -12.56 3.31
C GLY A 79 -1.31 -12.46 2.03
N LEU A 80 -1.84 -11.83 0.97
CA LEU A 80 -1.19 -11.75 -0.33
C LEU A 80 0.17 -11.02 -0.28
N PRO A 81 1.18 -11.48 -1.06
CA PRO A 81 2.49 -10.83 -1.09
C PRO A 81 2.44 -9.35 -1.51
N GLU A 82 1.54 -8.99 -2.43
CA GLU A 82 1.36 -7.61 -2.89
C GLU A 82 0.83 -6.72 -1.75
N THR A 83 -0.15 -7.21 -0.98
CA THR A 83 -0.69 -6.51 0.18
C THR A 83 0.37 -6.33 1.26
N LYS A 84 1.14 -7.38 1.58
CA LYS A 84 2.26 -7.29 2.53
C LYS A 84 3.30 -6.24 2.12
N ARG A 85 3.64 -6.16 0.82
CA ARG A 85 4.53 -5.12 0.29
C ARG A 85 3.93 -3.73 0.42
N MET A 86 2.65 -3.54 0.10
CA MET A 86 1.94 -2.28 0.30
C MET A 86 1.98 -1.87 1.78
N ARG A 87 1.62 -2.77 2.70
CA ARG A 87 1.65 -2.54 4.16
C ARG A 87 3.05 -2.19 4.67
N SER A 88 4.09 -2.81 4.13
CA SER A 88 5.47 -2.48 4.50
C SER A 88 5.83 -1.02 4.17
N VAL A 89 5.30 -0.47 3.07
CA VAL A 89 5.48 0.94 2.71
C VAL A 89 4.67 1.83 3.66
N GLU A 90 3.41 1.51 3.93
CA GLU A 90 2.55 2.28 4.87
C GLU A 90 3.17 2.36 6.26
N GLN A 91 3.64 1.23 6.79
CA GLN A 91 4.25 1.17 8.12
C GLN A 91 5.61 1.90 8.16
N ALA A 92 6.43 1.78 7.13
CA ALA A 92 7.69 2.52 7.04
C ALA A 92 7.48 4.02 6.84
N GLU A 93 6.36 4.45 6.26
CA GLU A 93 6.02 5.86 6.12
C GLU A 93 5.72 6.53 7.48
N LEU A 94 5.09 5.78 8.39
CA LEU A 94 4.74 6.27 9.73
C LEU A 94 5.97 6.69 10.53
N SER A 95 7.09 5.96 10.40
CA SER A 95 8.32 6.25 11.14
C SER A 95 9.13 7.44 10.60
N ILE A 96 8.77 7.97 9.43
CA ILE A 96 9.48 9.12 8.86
C ILE A 96 9.22 10.35 9.73
N GLY A 97 10.28 10.80 10.40
CA GLY A 97 10.26 12.01 11.21
C GLY A 97 9.70 11.81 12.62
N ASP A 98 9.79 10.60 13.17
CA ASP A 98 9.45 10.31 14.59
C ASP A 98 10.19 11.23 15.56
N ASP A 99 11.40 11.66 15.21
CA ASP A 99 12.23 12.58 15.99
C ASP A 99 11.83 14.05 15.83
N VAL A 100 11.00 14.38 14.84
CA VAL A 100 10.54 15.74 14.56
C VAL A 100 9.31 16.05 15.41
N GLN A 101 9.37 17.13 16.20
CA GLN A 101 8.28 17.52 17.10
C GLN A 101 7.10 18.19 16.37
N SER A 102 7.39 18.97 15.33
CA SER A 102 6.35 19.65 14.54
C SER A 102 5.76 18.69 13.50
N GLU A 103 4.44 18.48 13.58
CA GLU A 103 3.71 17.64 12.65
C GLU A 103 3.75 18.20 11.21
N GLU A 104 3.72 19.52 11.03
CA GLU A 104 3.83 20.13 9.71
C GLU A 104 5.19 19.85 9.05
N VAL A 105 6.27 19.95 9.82
CA VAL A 105 7.62 19.64 9.34
C VAL A 105 7.76 18.15 9.06
N ARG A 106 7.18 17.29 9.91
CA ARG A 106 7.14 15.84 9.71
C ARG A 106 6.44 15.46 8.41
N GLN A 107 5.28 16.06 8.15
CA GLN A 107 4.51 15.82 6.92
C GLN A 107 5.27 16.28 5.67
N ARG A 108 5.89 17.47 5.70
CA ARG A 108 6.73 17.94 4.58
C ARG A 108 7.91 17.02 4.33
N LEU A 109 8.60 16.58 5.39
CA LEU A 109 9.71 15.63 5.28
C LEU A 109 9.25 14.31 4.67
N ARG A 110 8.14 13.74 5.16
CA ARG A 110 7.53 12.51 4.65
C ARG A 110 7.19 12.62 3.16
N GLN A 111 6.48 13.66 2.77
CA GLN A 111 6.16 13.92 1.36
C GLN A 111 7.42 14.08 0.51
N GLY A 112 8.43 14.82 1.00
CA GLY A 112 9.70 14.99 0.30
C GLY A 112 10.45 13.67 0.07
N VAL A 113 10.51 12.80 1.08
CA VAL A 113 11.11 11.47 0.98
C VAL A 113 10.36 10.62 -0.05
N LEU A 114 9.03 10.59 0.00
CA LEU A 114 8.22 9.82 -0.95
C LEU A 114 8.37 10.31 -2.39
N LEU A 115 8.35 11.63 -2.61
CA LEU A 115 8.55 12.24 -3.93
C LEU A 115 9.94 11.90 -4.49
N ASN A 116 10.98 11.97 -3.66
CA ASN A 116 12.33 11.60 -4.06
C ASN A 116 12.44 10.11 -4.41
N CYS A 117 11.81 9.22 -3.64
CA CYS A 117 11.77 7.78 -3.94
C CYS A 117 11.01 7.48 -5.25
N ARG A 118 9.90 8.20 -5.51
CA ARG A 118 9.16 8.13 -6.77
C ARG A 118 10.05 8.52 -7.95
N SER A 119 10.71 9.67 -7.87
CA SER A 119 11.66 10.12 -8.89
C SER A 119 12.72 11.07 -8.35
N GLY A 120 13.90 10.54 -8.02
CA GLY A 120 14.99 11.34 -7.48
C GLY A 120 15.57 12.37 -8.45
N ARG A 121 15.36 12.18 -9.77
CA ARG A 121 15.73 13.16 -10.79
C ARG A 121 14.76 14.33 -10.86
N LYS A 122 13.45 14.05 -10.71
CA LYS A 122 12.40 15.08 -10.76
C LYS A 122 12.29 15.82 -9.44
N TYR A 123 12.57 15.15 -8.32
CA TYR A 123 12.43 15.67 -6.97
C TYR A 123 13.73 15.56 -6.17
N PRO A 124 14.83 16.19 -6.61
CA PRO A 124 16.03 16.31 -5.80
C PRO A 124 15.78 17.16 -4.55
N PHE A 125 16.62 17.00 -3.52
CA PHE A 125 16.49 17.71 -2.25
C PHE A 125 16.39 19.23 -2.42
N GLU A 126 17.16 19.77 -3.35
CA GLU A 126 17.29 21.19 -3.64
C GLU A 126 15.97 21.86 -4.05
N ILE A 127 14.98 21.11 -4.56
CA ILE A 127 13.68 21.65 -4.96
C ILE A 127 12.55 21.33 -3.98
N LEU A 128 12.80 20.50 -2.96
CA LEU A 128 11.79 20.06 -2.00
C LEU A 128 11.50 21.10 -0.91
N ASN A 129 12.23 22.22 -0.90
CA ASN A 129 12.05 23.34 0.05
C ASN A 129 12.01 22.89 1.53
N LEU A 130 12.92 21.99 1.89
CA LEU A 130 13.12 21.47 3.26
C LEU A 130 14.26 22.23 3.94
N SER A 131 14.03 23.49 4.33
CA SER A 131 15.06 24.36 4.92
C SER A 131 15.49 23.93 6.33
N GLU A 132 14.66 23.15 7.02
CA GLU A 132 14.90 22.66 8.38
C GLU A 132 15.93 21.52 8.42
N PHE A 133 16.16 20.87 7.28
CA PHE A 133 17.04 19.70 7.18
C PHE A 133 18.24 19.99 6.29
N SER A 134 19.37 19.39 6.63
CA SER A 134 20.50 19.37 5.69
C SER A 134 20.28 18.31 4.61
N ARG A 135 20.91 18.51 3.44
CA ARG A 135 20.91 17.51 2.36
C ARG A 135 21.36 16.13 2.85
N MET A 136 22.42 16.09 3.66
CA MET A 136 22.95 14.83 4.19
C MET A 136 21.94 14.14 5.11
N ASP A 137 21.28 14.89 5.98
CA ASP A 137 20.26 14.35 6.89
C ASP A 137 19.05 13.80 6.12
N PHE A 138 18.59 14.52 5.10
CA PHE A 138 17.51 14.05 4.23
C PHE A 138 17.83 12.69 3.59
N TYR A 139 19.02 12.53 2.99
CA TYR A 139 19.39 11.27 2.35
C TYR A 139 19.61 10.13 3.35
N ARG A 140 20.08 10.42 4.58
CA ARG A 140 20.16 9.43 5.66
C ARG A 140 18.78 8.95 6.10
N ARG A 141 17.83 9.87 6.30
CA ARG A 141 16.43 9.52 6.62
C ARG A 141 15.77 8.71 5.52
N LYS A 142 16.00 9.09 4.26
CA LYS A 142 15.54 8.32 3.08
C LYS A 142 16.15 6.92 3.06
N ASP A 143 17.42 6.76 3.40
CA ASP A 143 18.04 5.43 3.45
C ASP A 143 17.50 4.59 4.62
N ARG A 144 17.26 5.18 5.80
CA ARG A 144 16.56 4.50 6.92
C ARG A 144 15.15 4.05 6.53
N PHE A 145 14.39 4.90 5.84
CA PHE A 145 13.08 4.54 5.32
C PHE A 145 13.14 3.30 4.43
N LEU A 146 14.10 3.23 3.50
CA LEU A 146 14.26 2.06 2.63
C LEU A 146 14.70 0.81 3.41
N ILE A 147 15.53 0.96 4.45
CA ILE A 147 15.93 -0.15 5.34
C ILE A 147 14.69 -0.71 6.03
N GLN A 148 13.82 0.15 6.53
CA GLN A 148 12.62 -0.28 7.22
C GLN A 148 11.64 -1.00 6.31
N ILE A 149 11.49 -0.55 5.06
CA ILE A 149 10.72 -1.31 4.04
C ILE A 149 11.33 -2.70 3.85
N ALA A 150 12.67 -2.80 3.73
CA ALA A 150 13.35 -4.07 3.52
C ALA A 150 13.10 -5.04 4.69
N GLN A 151 13.19 -4.57 5.94
CA GLN A 151 12.90 -5.36 7.14
C GLN A 151 11.43 -5.82 7.17
N LEU A 152 10.49 -4.89 6.97
CA LEU A 152 9.05 -5.18 7.04
C LEU A 152 8.57 -6.09 5.90
N SER A 153 9.24 -6.05 4.75
CA SER A 153 8.97 -6.93 3.61
C SER A 153 9.73 -8.26 3.64
N GLY A 154 10.60 -8.48 4.65
CA GLY A 154 11.37 -9.71 4.82
C GLY A 154 12.49 -9.90 3.80
N LEU A 155 13.05 -8.80 3.28
CA LEU A 155 14.21 -8.83 2.36
C LEU A 155 15.55 -8.91 3.11
N ILE A 156 15.57 -8.49 4.38
CA ILE A 156 16.70 -8.55 5.31
C ILE A 156 16.21 -8.88 6.72
#